data_AF-A0A0V0Q9W2-F1
#
_entry.id   AF-A0A0V0Q9W2-F1
#
_cell.length_a   1.000
_cell.length_b   1.000
_cell.length_c   1.000
_cell.angle_alpha   90.00
_cell.angle_beta   90.00
_cell.angle_gamma   90.00
#
_symmetry.space_group_name_H-M   'P 1'
#
loop_
_entity.id
_entity.type
_entity.pdbx_description
1 polymer ?
#
loop_
_entity_poly.entity_id
_entity_poly.type
_entity_poly.pdbx_seq_one_letter_code
_entity_poly.pdbx_strand_id
1 'polypeptide(L)'
;MIITNFFQNPCTKGIWIWGEPIPLTEQIDLILLDTEGLNSYKRDEQIDAKLFLLTNLLSSTLIYNVFHNIDERALEQLSFITSISSLFLDQEKNKISQQFPNLIWLVRDFSLNFTNKQNQTLTSKQYMENQLRLAEGQTEEIQDCHTLVRPVIEEEKLRNIEKLQYSELRSTFKNEGINSQRMPQITSLQERVILKEYNRILQTAKEYFNELIEQEILQKMPLNESEINEIFQQISEKSKKVLDRFTYSQELYTEGLVKCGA
;
A
#
# COMPACT_ATOMS: atom_id res chain seq x y z
N MET A 1 -6.45 -3.02 -11.38
CA MET A 1 -6.60 -3.44 -9.96
C MET A 1 -6.94 -4.91 -9.94
N ILE A 2 -6.27 -5.69 -9.10
CA ILE A 2 -6.54 -7.12 -8.98
C ILE A 2 -7.03 -7.42 -7.59
N ILE A 3 -8.14 -8.16 -7.49
CA ILE A 3 -8.60 -8.74 -6.23
C ILE A 3 -8.20 -10.22 -6.27
N THR A 4 -7.22 -10.61 -5.46
CA THR A 4 -7.01 -12.05 -5.22
C THR A 4 -8.05 -12.52 -4.20
N ASN A 5 -8.44 -13.80 -4.24
CA ASN A 5 -9.51 -14.30 -3.37
C ASN A 5 -9.15 -15.69 -2.86
N PHE A 6 -8.77 -15.85 -1.59
CA PHE A 6 -8.47 -17.18 -1.04
C PHE A 6 -9.77 -17.94 -0.73
N PHE A 7 -10.02 -19.04 -1.44
CA PHE A 7 -11.14 -19.95 -1.19
C PHE A 7 -10.72 -21.41 -1.41
N GLN A 8 -11.15 -22.31 -0.51
CA GLN A 8 -10.86 -23.76 -0.58
C GLN A 8 -11.41 -24.46 -1.84
N ASN A 9 -12.42 -23.87 -2.48
CA ASN A 9 -12.91 -24.28 -3.78
C ASN A 9 -13.14 -23.02 -4.62
N PRO A 10 -12.18 -22.60 -5.46
CA PRO A 10 -12.30 -21.33 -6.15
C PRO A 10 -13.30 -21.44 -7.31
N CYS A 11 -14.26 -20.53 -7.31
CA CYS A 11 -15.24 -20.36 -8.40
C CYS A 11 -14.56 -19.84 -9.67
N THR A 12 -13.65 -18.86 -9.53
CA THR A 12 -12.86 -18.30 -10.61
C THR A 12 -11.76 -19.30 -11.02
N LYS A 13 -11.51 -19.42 -12.34
CA LYS A 13 -10.43 -20.24 -12.91
C LYS A 13 -9.46 -19.35 -13.69
N GLY A 14 -8.17 -19.39 -13.35
CA GLY A 14 -7.15 -18.52 -13.96
C GLY A 14 -7.30 -17.03 -13.58
N ILE A 15 -7.17 -16.15 -14.57
CA ILE A 15 -7.32 -14.69 -14.42
C ILE A 15 -8.45 -14.23 -15.34
N TRP A 16 -9.41 -13.50 -14.77
CA TRP A 16 -10.54 -12.91 -15.48
C TRP A 16 -10.35 -11.40 -15.57
N ILE A 17 -10.67 -10.84 -16.73
CA ILE A 17 -10.57 -9.41 -16.99
C ILE A 17 -11.97 -8.88 -17.21
N TRP A 18 -12.31 -7.77 -16.56
CA TRP A 18 -13.55 -7.07 -16.84
C TRP A 18 -13.56 -6.54 -18.28
N GLY A 19 -14.64 -6.80 -19.02
CA GLY A 19 -14.66 -6.65 -20.48
C GLY A 19 -14.63 -5.21 -21.00
N GLU A 20 -14.90 -4.23 -20.13
CA GLU A 20 -14.97 -2.81 -20.51
C GLU A 20 -14.14 -1.97 -19.54
N PRO A 21 -13.05 -1.33 -19.99
CA PRO A 21 -12.25 -0.45 -19.14
C PRO A 21 -13.09 0.70 -18.57
N ILE A 22 -12.87 1.04 -17.29
CA ILE A 22 -13.60 2.12 -16.62
C ILE A 22 -12.72 3.38 -16.68
N PRO A 23 -13.12 4.47 -17.34
CA PRO A 23 -12.31 5.68 -17.39
C PRO A 23 -12.13 6.27 -15.99
N LEU A 24 -10.89 6.42 -15.54
CA LEU A 24 -10.53 7.00 -14.25
C LEU A 24 -10.14 8.49 -14.40
N THR A 25 -9.39 8.81 -15.45
CA THR A 25 -9.03 10.17 -15.87
C THR A 25 -9.08 10.28 -17.40
N GLU A 26 -8.83 11.46 -17.97
CA GLU A 26 -8.77 11.65 -19.43
C GLU A 26 -7.70 10.79 -20.14
N GLN A 27 -6.73 10.24 -19.39
CA GLN A 27 -5.58 9.52 -19.92
C GLN A 27 -5.43 8.11 -19.36
N ILE A 28 -6.25 7.74 -18.36
CA ILE A 28 -6.07 6.50 -17.59
C ILE A 28 -7.40 5.77 -17.48
N ASP A 29 -7.39 4.52 -17.94
CA ASP A 29 -8.49 3.58 -17.73
C ASP A 29 -8.16 2.60 -16.60
N LEU A 30 -9.16 2.29 -15.80
CA LEU A 30 -9.15 1.27 -14.76
C LEU A 30 -9.61 -0.06 -15.36
N ILE A 31 -8.68 -1.03 -15.39
CA ILE A 31 -8.98 -2.43 -15.70
C ILE A 31 -9.07 -3.21 -14.39
N LEU A 32 -10.11 -4.02 -14.25
CA LEU A 32 -10.33 -4.91 -13.11
C LEU A 32 -9.96 -6.34 -13.50
N LEU A 33 -9.16 -6.99 -12.65
CA LEU A 33 -8.81 -8.39 -12.79
C LEU A 33 -9.29 -9.14 -11.54
N ASP A 34 -9.93 -10.29 -11.74
CA ASP A 34 -10.24 -11.25 -10.68
C ASP A 34 -9.42 -12.51 -10.91
N THR A 35 -8.82 -13.05 -9.85
CA THR A 35 -7.94 -14.21 -9.97
C THR A 35 -8.49 -15.39 -9.21
N GLU A 36 -8.23 -16.59 -9.74
CA GLU A 36 -8.46 -17.81 -9.02
C GLU A 36 -7.74 -17.80 -7.67
N GLY A 37 -8.43 -18.30 -6.65
CA GLY A 37 -7.87 -18.37 -5.31
C GLY A 37 -6.65 -19.26 -5.22
N LEU A 38 -5.64 -18.79 -4.49
CA LEU A 38 -4.44 -19.57 -4.20
C LEU A 38 -4.75 -20.60 -3.10
N ASN A 39 -3.87 -21.60 -2.97
CA ASN A 39 -3.89 -22.66 -1.96
C ASN A 39 -5.11 -23.59 -2.06
N SER A 40 -5.54 -23.93 -3.28
CA SER A 40 -6.59 -24.93 -3.48
C SER A 40 -6.02 -26.34 -3.24
N TYR A 41 -6.73 -27.19 -2.48
CA TYR A 41 -6.28 -28.56 -2.13
C TYR A 41 -5.98 -29.49 -3.32
N LYS A 42 -6.39 -29.10 -4.53
CA LYS A 42 -6.29 -29.92 -5.75
C LYS A 42 -5.21 -29.45 -6.71
N ARG A 43 -4.45 -28.41 -6.38
CA ARG A 43 -3.52 -27.74 -7.30
C ARG A 43 -2.11 -27.71 -6.73
N ASP A 44 -1.15 -27.88 -7.64
CA ASP A 44 0.28 -27.80 -7.34
C ASP A 44 0.67 -26.37 -6.94
N GLU A 45 1.48 -26.24 -5.89
CA GLU A 45 2.05 -24.98 -5.41
C GLU A 45 2.79 -24.22 -6.51
N GLN A 46 3.39 -24.92 -7.48
CA GLN A 46 4.04 -24.29 -8.63
C GLN A 46 3.05 -23.54 -9.53
N ILE A 47 1.82 -24.01 -9.63
CA ILE A 47 0.78 -23.34 -10.43
C ILE A 47 0.29 -22.10 -9.69
N ASP A 48 0.15 -22.17 -8.36
CA ASP A 48 -0.17 -21.01 -7.51
C ASP A 48 0.89 -19.92 -7.64
N ALA A 49 2.17 -20.30 -7.56
CA ALA A 49 3.28 -19.39 -7.72
C ALA A 49 3.28 -18.72 -9.10
N LYS A 50 3.03 -19.48 -10.18
CA LYS A 50 2.93 -18.94 -11.55
C LYS A 50 1.75 -18.00 -11.72
N LEU A 51 0.58 -18.37 -11.21
CA LEU A 51 -0.61 -17.53 -11.26
C LEU A 51 -0.38 -16.23 -10.49
N PHE A 52 0.22 -16.32 -9.30
CA PHE A 52 0.52 -15.18 -8.46
C PHE A 52 1.56 -14.25 -9.10
N LEU A 53 2.64 -14.80 -9.68
CA LEU A 53 3.65 -14.04 -10.41
C LEU A 53 3.04 -13.33 -11.63
N LEU A 54 2.25 -14.03 -12.45
CA LEU A 54 1.62 -13.44 -13.63
C LEU A 54 0.65 -12.32 -13.24
N THR A 55 -0.14 -12.56 -12.20
CA THR A 55 -1.03 -11.56 -11.61
C THR A 55 -0.26 -10.31 -11.18
N ASN A 56 0.88 -10.50 -10.51
CA ASN A 56 1.73 -9.41 -10.07
C ASN A 56 2.26 -8.60 -11.26
N LEU A 57 2.80 -9.25 -12.29
CA LEU A 57 3.33 -8.59 -13.49
C LEU A 57 2.26 -7.86 -14.32
N LEU A 58 1.02 -8.35 -14.33
CA LEU A 58 -0.10 -7.71 -15.04
C LEU A 58 -0.72 -6.55 -14.26
N SER A 59 -0.39 -6.39 -12.97
CA SER A 59 -0.98 -5.36 -12.14
C SER A 59 -0.13 -4.11 -12.01
N SER A 60 -0.82 -2.98 -11.99
CA SER A 60 -0.33 -1.76 -11.37
C SER A 60 -0.62 -1.71 -9.87
N THR A 61 -1.68 -2.37 -9.43
CA THR A 61 -2.10 -2.47 -8.02
C THR A 61 -2.68 -3.86 -7.78
N LEU A 62 -2.14 -4.54 -6.77
CA LEU A 62 -2.51 -5.88 -6.34
C LEU A 62 -3.15 -5.79 -4.95
N ILE A 63 -4.44 -6.14 -4.85
CA ILE A 63 -5.11 -6.30 -3.55
C ILE A 63 -4.95 -7.75 -3.13
N TYR A 64 -4.13 -7.97 -2.12
CA TYR A 64 -3.91 -9.26 -1.50
C TYR A 64 -4.88 -9.48 -0.35
N ASN A 65 -5.83 -10.38 -0.57
CA ASN A 65 -7.04 -10.47 0.24
C ASN A 65 -7.00 -11.66 1.20
N VAL A 66 -6.62 -11.41 2.44
CA VAL A 66 -6.48 -12.46 3.46
C VAL A 66 -7.73 -12.58 4.33
N PHE A 67 -7.96 -13.77 4.88
CA PHE A 67 -9.03 -14.03 5.82
C PHE A 67 -8.48 -14.03 7.25
N HIS A 68 -9.11 -13.28 8.16
CA HIS A 68 -8.76 -13.13 9.57
C HIS A 68 -7.42 -12.44 9.86
N ASN A 69 -6.32 -13.01 9.39
CA ASN A 69 -4.97 -12.55 9.69
C ASN A 69 -4.04 -12.76 8.49
N ILE A 70 -2.94 -12.01 8.47
CA ILE A 70 -1.80 -12.33 7.63
C ILE A 70 -1.10 -13.52 8.29
N ASP A 71 -0.90 -14.60 7.54
CA ASP A 71 -0.17 -15.78 7.98
C ASP A 71 1.25 -15.79 7.38
N GLU A 72 2.11 -16.66 7.93
CA GLU A 72 3.49 -16.81 7.49
C GLU A 72 3.59 -17.15 5.99
N ARG A 73 2.64 -17.93 5.48
CA ARG A 73 2.59 -18.32 4.06
C ARG A 73 2.36 -17.14 3.13
N ALA A 74 1.50 -16.19 3.50
CA ALA A 74 1.33 -14.98 2.74
C ALA A 74 2.62 -14.15 2.67
N LEU A 75 3.40 -14.13 3.76
CA LEU A 75 4.71 -13.47 3.79
C LEU A 75 5.75 -14.21 2.94
N GLU A 76 5.78 -15.55 3.01
CA GLU A 76 6.66 -16.39 2.18
C GLU A 76 6.40 -16.19 0.68
N GLN A 77 5.13 -16.13 0.25
CA GLN A 77 4.77 -15.90 -1.14
C GLN A 77 5.23 -14.52 -1.65
N LEU A 78 5.18 -13.50 -0.79
CA LEU A 78 5.68 -12.17 -1.13
C LEU A 78 7.20 -12.12 -1.16
N SER A 79 7.87 -12.73 -0.18
CA SER A 79 9.31 -12.89 -0.14
C SER A 79 9.84 -13.62 -1.38
N PHE A 80 9.09 -14.60 -1.86
CA PHE A 80 9.40 -15.29 -3.12
C PHE A 80 9.28 -14.35 -4.34
N ILE A 81 8.24 -13.52 -4.41
CA ILE A 81 8.09 -12.53 -5.48
C ILE A 81 9.21 -11.48 -5.42
N THR A 82 9.56 -10.97 -4.24
CA THR A 82 10.66 -9.99 -4.10
C THR A 82 12.01 -10.60 -4.43
N SER A 83 12.20 -11.89 -4.15
CA SER A 83 13.38 -12.63 -4.60
C SER A 83 13.40 -12.75 -6.13
N ILE A 84 12.29 -13.12 -6.76
CA ILE A 84 12.19 -13.16 -8.23
C ILE A 84 12.39 -11.77 -8.85
N SER A 85 11.81 -10.73 -8.25
CA SER A 85 11.98 -9.37 -8.72
C SER A 85 13.45 -8.97 -8.71
N SER A 86 14.17 -9.30 -7.64
CA SER A 86 15.60 -9.02 -7.51
C SER A 86 16.44 -9.66 -8.63
N LEU A 87 16.07 -10.87 -9.09
CA LEU A 87 16.73 -11.54 -10.21
C LEU A 87 16.54 -10.82 -11.55
N PHE A 88 15.42 -10.10 -11.72
CA PHE A 88 15.19 -9.26 -12.89
C PHE A 88 15.77 -7.84 -12.73
N LEU A 89 16.01 -7.38 -11.50
CA LEU A 89 16.47 -6.02 -11.16
C LEU A 89 17.99 -5.80 -11.36
N ASP A 90 18.76 -6.86 -11.54
CA ASP A 90 20.23 -6.78 -11.66
C ASP A 90 20.72 -6.16 -12.99
N GLN A 91 19.86 -6.03 -14.02
CA GLN A 91 20.26 -5.46 -15.30
C GLN A 91 19.96 -3.96 -15.47
N GLU A 92 18.94 -3.39 -14.82
CA GLU A 92 18.68 -1.93 -14.80
C GLU A 92 17.90 -1.53 -13.53
N LYS A 93 18.63 -1.28 -12.43
CA LYS A 93 18.12 -1.05 -11.05
C LYS A 93 17.00 -0.01 -10.87
N ASN A 94 16.75 0.86 -11.85
CA ASN A 94 15.81 1.98 -11.72
C ASN A 94 14.50 1.84 -12.52
N LYS A 95 14.41 0.93 -13.51
CA LYS A 95 13.21 0.83 -14.37
C LYS A 95 12.22 -0.25 -13.93
N ILE A 96 12.71 -1.34 -13.33
CA ILE A 96 11.87 -2.51 -13.02
C ILE A 96 11.29 -2.42 -11.60
N SER A 97 11.91 -1.68 -10.67
CA SER A 97 11.32 -1.38 -9.36
C SER A 97 10.04 -0.53 -9.48
N GLN A 98 9.85 0.13 -10.63
CA GLN A 98 8.62 0.82 -11.03
C GLN A 98 7.57 -0.11 -11.67
N GLN A 99 7.93 -1.35 -12.02
CA GLN A 99 7.06 -2.32 -12.69
C GLN A 99 6.34 -3.26 -11.72
N PHE A 100 6.71 -3.29 -10.44
CA PHE A 100 5.99 -4.08 -9.45
C PHE A 100 4.72 -3.33 -8.99
N PRO A 101 3.59 -4.04 -8.87
CA PRO A 101 2.34 -3.45 -8.44
C PRO A 101 2.47 -2.93 -7.01
N ASN A 102 1.71 -1.88 -6.70
CA ASN A 102 1.47 -1.57 -5.30
C ASN A 102 0.69 -2.70 -4.65
N LEU A 103 1.19 -3.20 -3.54
CA LEU A 103 0.58 -4.28 -2.77
C LEU A 103 -0.30 -3.68 -1.67
N ILE A 104 -1.59 -3.98 -1.74
CA ILE A 104 -2.58 -3.58 -0.75
C ILE A 104 -3.05 -4.81 -0.01
N TRP A 105 -2.84 -4.85 1.29
CA TRP A 105 -3.35 -5.93 2.13
C TRP A 105 -4.80 -5.65 2.52
N LEU A 106 -5.70 -6.58 2.19
CA LEU A 106 -7.09 -6.51 2.61
C LEU A 106 -7.37 -7.68 3.55
N VAL A 107 -7.50 -7.39 4.84
CA VAL A 107 -7.80 -8.40 5.88
C VAL A 107 -9.31 -8.45 6.11
N ARG A 108 -9.95 -9.51 5.63
CA ARG A 108 -11.40 -9.74 5.79
C ARG A 108 -11.75 -10.39 7.11
N ASP A 109 -13.00 -10.22 7.50
CA ASP A 109 -13.59 -10.74 8.73
C ASP A 109 -12.74 -10.39 9.97
N PHE A 110 -12.14 -9.20 9.93
CA PHE A 110 -11.33 -8.70 11.02
C PHE A 110 -12.21 -8.49 12.25
N SER A 111 -12.00 -9.32 13.26
CA SER A 111 -12.85 -9.40 14.45
C SER A 111 -11.99 -9.25 15.72
N LEU A 112 -11.28 -8.13 15.87
CA LEU A 112 -10.42 -7.93 17.03
C LEU A 112 -10.62 -6.52 17.62
N ASN A 113 -11.17 -6.49 18.83
CA ASN A 113 -11.04 -5.35 19.75
C ASN A 113 -9.64 -5.43 20.38
N PHE A 114 -8.59 -5.09 19.64
CA PHE A 114 -7.27 -5.03 20.28
C PHE A 114 -7.21 -3.84 21.20
N THR A 115 -7.37 -4.09 22.48
CA THR A 115 -6.90 -3.20 23.50
C THR A 115 -5.39 -3.37 23.67
N ASN A 116 -4.60 -2.29 23.59
CA ASN A 116 -3.21 -2.33 24.00
C ASN A 116 -3.10 -2.70 25.50
N LYS A 117 -1.88 -2.86 26.04
CA LYS A 117 -1.66 -3.12 27.48
C LYS A 117 -2.30 -2.08 28.42
N GLN A 118 -2.79 -0.95 27.88
CA GLN A 118 -3.44 0.17 28.56
C GLN A 118 -4.95 0.27 28.22
N ASN A 119 -5.56 -0.78 27.66
CA ASN A 119 -6.98 -0.81 27.27
C ASN A 119 -7.42 0.18 26.17
N GLN A 120 -6.51 0.66 25.33
CA GLN A 120 -6.83 1.52 24.18
C GLN A 120 -7.00 0.69 22.90
N THR A 121 -8.06 0.94 22.14
CA THR A 121 -8.32 0.29 20.85
C THR A 121 -7.20 0.58 19.84
N LEU A 122 -6.56 -0.45 19.32
CA LEU A 122 -5.56 -0.36 18.26
C LEU A 122 -6.24 -0.15 16.91
N THR A 123 -5.60 0.68 16.08
CA THR A 123 -5.94 0.81 14.67
C THR A 123 -5.42 -0.40 13.88
N SER A 124 -6.01 -0.65 12.71
CA SER A 124 -5.58 -1.70 11.76
C SER A 124 -4.09 -1.64 11.45
N LYS A 125 -3.55 -0.41 11.29
CA LYS A 125 -2.13 -0.16 11.08
C LYS A 125 -1.28 -0.61 12.27
N GLN A 126 -1.67 -0.24 13.50
CA GLN A 126 -0.93 -0.59 14.70
C GLN A 126 -0.96 -2.10 15.01
N TYR A 127 -2.09 -2.78 14.75
CA TYR A 127 -2.13 -4.23 14.85
C TYR A 127 -1.10 -4.88 13.91
N MET A 128 -1.02 -4.39 12.67
CA MET A 128 -0.10 -4.93 11.68
C MET A 128 1.36 -4.65 12.01
N GLU A 129 1.70 -3.42 12.39
CA GLU A 129 3.04 -3.08 12.86
C GLU A 129 3.49 -4.01 14.00
N ASN A 130 2.56 -4.43 14.87
CA ASN A 130 2.86 -5.41 15.91
C ASN A 130 3.05 -6.84 15.38
N GLN A 131 2.25 -7.30 14.41
CA GLN A 131 2.44 -8.62 13.79
C GLN A 131 3.78 -8.70 13.03
N LEU A 132 4.13 -7.64 12.31
CA LEU A 132 5.39 -7.57 11.56
C LEU A 132 6.61 -7.38 12.44
N ARG A 133 6.49 -6.73 13.61
CA ARG A 133 7.58 -6.71 14.60
C ARG A 133 7.88 -8.09 15.19
N LEU A 134 6.89 -8.99 15.18
CA LEU A 134 7.06 -10.38 15.66
C LEU A 134 7.65 -11.27 14.56
N ALA A 135 7.37 -10.98 13.28
CA ALA A 135 8.02 -11.59 12.13
C ALA A 135 9.32 -10.84 11.81
N GLU A 136 10.42 -11.26 12.45
CA GLU A 136 11.75 -10.64 12.40
C GLU A 136 12.10 -9.87 11.09
N GLY A 137 12.27 -8.55 11.21
CA GLY A 137 13.16 -7.76 10.34
C GLY A 137 12.61 -7.17 9.03
N GLN A 138 11.39 -7.49 8.58
CA GLN A 138 10.85 -6.97 7.30
C GLN A 138 9.72 -5.96 7.51
N THR A 139 10.04 -4.80 8.09
CA THR A 139 9.04 -3.78 8.44
C THR A 139 8.74 -2.77 7.33
N GLU A 140 9.53 -2.71 6.25
CA GLU A 140 9.41 -1.64 5.24
C GLU A 140 8.44 -1.96 4.08
N GLU A 141 8.11 -3.24 3.85
CA GLU A 141 7.41 -3.68 2.63
C GLU A 141 5.87 -3.62 2.71
N ILE A 142 5.28 -3.28 3.86
CA ILE A 142 3.83 -3.35 4.08
C ILE A 142 3.31 -2.01 4.61
N GLN A 143 3.14 -1.04 3.71
CA GLN A 143 2.63 0.29 4.06
C GLN A 143 1.11 0.42 3.89
N ASP A 144 0.49 -0.33 2.97
CA ASP A 144 -0.92 -0.21 2.60
C ASP A 144 -1.74 -1.42 3.07
N CYS A 145 -2.15 -1.42 4.34
CA CYS A 145 -2.99 -2.48 4.94
C CYS A 145 -4.33 -1.95 5.44
N HIS A 146 -5.40 -2.64 5.03
CA HIS A 146 -6.79 -2.28 5.28
C HIS A 146 -7.54 -3.49 5.85
N THR A 147 -8.42 -3.24 6.81
CA THR A 147 -9.22 -4.29 7.47
C THR A 147 -10.69 -4.09 7.15
N LEU A 148 -11.39 -5.17 6.84
CA LEU A 148 -12.83 -5.22 6.69
C LEU A 148 -13.43 -6.08 7.80
N VAL A 149 -14.38 -5.49 8.52
CA VAL A 149 -15.19 -6.24 9.49
C VAL A 149 -16.14 -7.19 8.74
N ARG A 150 -16.60 -8.24 9.43
CA ARG A 150 -17.53 -9.20 8.83
C ARG A 150 -18.85 -8.51 8.43
N PRO A 151 -19.37 -8.70 7.20
CA PRO A 151 -20.55 -8.01 6.67
C PRO A 151 -21.87 -8.38 7.36
N VAL A 152 -22.02 -9.65 7.76
CA VAL A 152 -23.18 -10.21 8.49
C VAL A 152 -22.72 -11.23 9.52
N ILE A 153 -23.48 -11.42 10.60
CA ILE A 153 -23.10 -12.35 11.68
C ILE A 153 -23.54 -13.78 11.33
N GLU A 154 -24.72 -13.93 10.74
CA GLU A 154 -25.29 -15.23 10.44
C GLU A 154 -24.54 -15.93 9.29
N GLU A 155 -24.05 -17.14 9.55
CA GLU A 155 -23.35 -18.00 8.59
C GLU A 155 -24.15 -18.19 7.28
N GLU A 156 -25.45 -18.45 7.40
CA GLU A 156 -26.32 -18.70 6.25
C GLU A 156 -26.43 -17.49 5.33
N LYS A 157 -26.56 -16.30 5.91
CA LYS A 157 -26.57 -15.03 5.17
C LYS A 157 -25.20 -14.77 4.56
N LEU A 158 -24.11 -15.05 5.26
CA LEU A 158 -22.75 -14.87 4.74
C LEU A 158 -22.49 -15.75 3.51
N ARG A 159 -22.95 -17.00 3.52
CA ARG A 159 -22.82 -17.93 2.39
C ARG A 159 -23.59 -17.49 1.15
N ASN A 160 -24.62 -16.68 1.33
CA ASN A 160 -25.48 -16.17 0.27
C ASN A 160 -25.41 -14.64 0.19
N ILE A 161 -24.23 -14.06 0.50
CA ILE A 161 -24.06 -12.62 0.63
C ILE A 161 -24.43 -11.88 -0.66
N GLU A 162 -24.23 -12.51 -1.81
CA GLU A 162 -24.60 -11.98 -3.13
C GLU A 162 -26.10 -11.74 -3.30
N LYS A 163 -26.95 -12.37 -2.48
CA LYS A 163 -28.41 -12.23 -2.50
C LYS A 163 -28.92 -11.17 -1.52
N LEU A 164 -28.08 -10.71 -0.60
CA LEU A 164 -28.47 -9.77 0.43
C LEU A 164 -28.58 -8.35 -0.13
N GLN A 165 -29.54 -7.59 0.38
CA GLN A 165 -29.66 -6.17 0.12
C GLN A 165 -28.65 -5.38 0.96
N TYR A 166 -28.20 -4.23 0.44
CA TYR A 166 -27.26 -3.36 1.14
C TYR A 166 -27.77 -2.92 2.54
N SER A 167 -29.09 -2.77 2.70
CA SER A 167 -29.71 -2.44 3.99
C SER A 167 -29.49 -3.52 5.05
N GLU A 168 -29.41 -4.79 4.65
CA GLU A 168 -29.24 -5.96 5.53
C GLU A 168 -27.82 -6.11 6.07
N LEU A 169 -26.85 -5.42 5.48
CA LEU A 169 -25.46 -5.42 5.94
C LEU A 169 -25.33 -4.67 7.28
N ARG A 170 -24.43 -5.14 8.14
CA ARG A 170 -24.14 -4.51 9.43
C ARG A 170 -23.76 -3.05 9.26
N SER A 171 -24.24 -2.19 10.15
CA SER A 171 -23.91 -0.76 10.16
C SER A 171 -22.41 -0.51 10.28
N THR A 172 -21.72 -1.28 11.12
CA THR A 172 -20.25 -1.22 11.27
C THR A 172 -19.55 -1.56 9.96
N PHE A 173 -20.03 -2.55 9.19
CA PHE A 173 -19.47 -2.88 7.89
C PHE A 173 -19.66 -1.76 6.86
N LYS A 174 -20.83 -1.12 6.87
CA LYS A 174 -21.12 0.01 5.99
C LYS A 174 -20.28 1.24 6.32
N ASN A 175 -20.27 1.65 7.59
CA ASN A 175 -19.72 2.93 8.02
C ASN A 175 -18.21 2.87 8.31
N GLU A 176 -17.74 1.78 8.92
CA GLU A 176 -16.33 1.62 9.32
C GLU A 176 -15.53 0.71 8.37
N GLY A 177 -16.23 -0.04 7.51
CA GLY A 177 -15.66 -0.81 6.41
C GLY A 177 -15.73 -0.03 5.10
N ILE A 178 -16.75 -0.29 4.29
CA ILE A 178 -16.83 0.13 2.88
C ILE A 178 -16.82 1.66 2.71
N ASN A 179 -17.60 2.41 3.50
CA ASN A 179 -17.70 3.87 3.36
C ASN A 179 -16.71 4.62 4.26
N SER A 180 -15.71 3.93 4.79
CA SER A 180 -14.71 4.56 5.63
C SER A 180 -13.55 5.10 4.79
N GLN A 181 -12.87 6.13 5.30
CA GLN A 181 -11.55 6.52 4.78
C GLN A 181 -10.48 5.44 4.98
N ARG A 182 -10.82 4.32 5.64
CA ARG A 182 -9.93 3.16 5.81
C ARG A 182 -9.95 2.22 4.61
N MET A 183 -10.73 2.49 3.55
CA MET A 183 -10.61 1.72 2.31
C MET A 183 -9.47 2.25 1.44
N PRO A 184 -8.76 1.37 0.71
CA PRO A 184 -7.70 1.78 -0.18
C PRO A 184 -8.24 2.71 -1.27
N GLN A 185 -7.58 3.86 -1.45
CA GLN A 185 -7.82 4.71 -2.61
C GLN A 185 -6.99 4.20 -3.78
N ILE A 186 -7.66 3.93 -4.89
CA ILE A 186 -6.99 3.48 -6.12
C ILE A 186 -6.40 4.72 -6.79
N THR A 187 -5.08 4.83 -6.77
CA THR A 187 -4.31 5.87 -7.48
C THR A 187 -3.47 5.25 -8.59
N SER A 188 -3.12 6.05 -9.59
CA SER A 188 -2.25 5.61 -10.68
C SER A 188 -0.81 5.36 -10.21
N LEU A 189 -0.05 4.54 -10.94
CA LEU A 189 1.37 4.29 -10.66
C LEU A 189 2.18 5.61 -10.65
N GLN A 190 1.91 6.50 -11.59
CA GLN A 190 2.60 7.78 -11.72
C GLN A 190 2.36 8.68 -10.51
N GLU A 191 1.09 8.88 -10.13
CA GLU A 191 0.74 9.67 -8.95
C GLU A 191 1.42 9.12 -7.70
N ARG A 192 1.50 7.78 -7.56
CA ARG A 192 2.17 7.18 -6.41
C ARG A 192 3.68 7.33 -6.41
N VAL A 193 4.35 7.14 -7.55
CA VAL A 193 5.80 7.37 -7.63
C VAL A 193 6.09 8.82 -7.25
N ILE A 194 5.28 9.75 -7.75
CA ILE A 194 5.35 11.17 -7.39
C ILE A 194 5.13 11.37 -5.88
N LEU A 195 4.07 10.82 -5.30
CA LEU A 195 3.74 10.95 -3.88
C LEU A 195 4.82 10.32 -2.98
N LYS A 196 5.35 9.16 -3.35
CA LYS A 196 6.41 8.45 -2.60
C LYS A 196 7.69 9.24 -2.61
N GLU A 197 8.11 9.74 -3.78
CA GLU A 197 9.30 10.60 -3.89
C GLU A 197 9.10 11.91 -3.16
N TYR A 198 7.93 12.54 -3.29
CA TYR A 198 7.58 13.76 -2.55
C TYR A 198 7.69 13.55 -1.04
N ASN A 199 7.09 12.47 -0.52
CA ASN A 199 7.15 12.14 0.91
C ASN A 199 8.57 11.85 1.38
N ARG A 200 9.37 11.14 0.57
CA ARG A 200 10.79 10.87 0.85
C ARG A 200 11.57 12.16 1.01
N ILE A 201 11.40 13.09 0.06
CA ILE A 201 12.12 14.37 0.07
C ILE A 201 11.63 15.27 1.19
N LEU A 202 10.33 15.30 1.45
CA LEU A 202 9.75 16.01 2.58
C LEU A 202 10.34 15.49 3.91
N GLN A 203 10.49 14.17 4.04
CA GLN A 203 11.09 13.55 5.21
C GLN A 203 12.56 13.93 5.35
N THR A 204 13.35 13.86 4.28
CA THR A 204 14.75 14.31 4.27
C THR A 204 14.87 15.80 4.64
N ALA A 205 13.98 16.65 4.12
CA ALA A 205 13.98 18.07 4.45
C ALA A 205 13.67 18.33 5.94
N LYS A 206 12.77 17.54 6.53
CA LYS A 206 12.45 17.60 7.97
C LYS A 206 13.62 17.12 8.84
N GLU A 207 14.26 16.02 8.47
CA GLU A 207 15.44 15.50 9.19
C GLU A 207 16.57 16.52 9.16
N TYR A 208 16.86 17.08 7.99
CA TYR A 208 17.85 18.14 7.83
C TYR A 208 17.52 19.39 8.66
N PHE A 209 16.24 19.77 8.70
CA PHE A 209 15.76 20.89 9.53
C PHE A 209 16.01 20.62 11.03
N ASN A 210 15.69 19.42 11.52
CA ASN A 210 15.89 19.04 12.92
C ASN A 210 17.37 18.99 13.29
N GLU A 211 18.23 18.42 12.44
CA GLU A 211 19.68 18.39 12.65
C GLU A 211 20.26 19.81 12.79
N LEU A 212 19.82 20.75 11.93
CA LEU A 212 20.26 22.14 12.00
C LEU A 212 19.76 22.85 13.27
N ILE A 213 18.55 22.57 13.75
CA ILE A 213 18.07 23.10 15.04
C ILE A 213 18.96 22.61 16.19
N GLU A 214 19.30 21.32 16.21
CA GLU A 214 20.18 20.76 17.24
C GLU A 214 21.58 21.41 17.23
N GLN A 215 22.14 21.63 16.04
CA GLN A 215 23.48 22.20 15.90
C GLN A 215 23.51 23.71 16.14
N GLU A 216 22.51 24.46 15.69
CA GLU A 216 22.56 25.93 15.70
C GLU A 216 21.83 26.57 16.88
N ILE A 217 20.81 25.93 17.44
CA ILE A 217 20.04 26.47 18.59
C ILE A 217 20.48 25.78 19.88
N LEU A 218 20.39 24.45 19.95
CA LEU A 218 20.64 23.72 21.20
C LEU A 218 22.09 23.83 21.68
N GLN A 219 23.07 23.83 20.77
CA GLN A 219 24.48 23.97 21.12
C GLN A 219 24.92 25.43 21.43
N LYS A 220 24.15 26.44 20.99
CA LYS A 220 24.49 27.86 21.17
C LYS A 220 23.73 28.53 22.33
N MET A 221 22.96 27.76 23.11
CA MET A 221 22.25 28.31 24.27
C MET A 221 23.21 28.89 25.33
N PRO A 222 22.82 29.98 26.03
CA PRO A 222 21.52 30.66 25.97
C PRO A 222 21.44 31.69 24.84
N LEU A 223 20.32 31.71 24.12
CA LEU A 223 19.99 32.67 23.07
C LEU A 223 18.74 33.48 23.47
N ASN A 224 18.63 34.72 22.99
CA ASN A 224 17.42 35.51 23.13
C ASN A 224 16.40 35.21 22.02
N GLU A 225 15.15 35.65 22.20
CA GLU A 225 14.04 35.35 21.27
C GLU A 225 14.28 35.88 19.85
N SER A 226 14.99 37.01 19.71
CA SER A 226 15.34 37.58 18.40
C SER A 226 16.35 36.70 17.65
N GLU A 227 17.39 36.24 18.34
CA GLU A 227 18.42 35.35 17.80
C GLU A 227 17.81 34.00 17.38
N ILE A 228 16.91 33.45 18.19
CA ILE A 228 16.20 32.21 17.86
C ILE A 228 15.37 32.37 16.58
N ASN A 229 14.63 33.46 16.45
CA ASN A 229 13.80 33.72 15.27
C ASN A 229 14.65 33.91 14.00
N GLU A 230 15.79 34.61 14.09
CA GLU A 230 16.71 34.77 12.95
C GLU A 230 17.31 33.43 12.51
N ILE A 231 17.79 32.62 13.45
CA ILE A 231 18.35 31.30 13.16
C ILE A 231 17.27 30.38 12.57
N PHE A 232 16.06 30.39 13.14
CA PHE A 232 14.95 29.60 12.64
C PHE A 232 14.59 29.95 11.18
N GLN A 233 14.54 31.24 10.84
CA GLN A 233 14.30 31.69 9.46
C GLN A 233 15.40 31.19 8.52
N GLN A 234 16.67 31.30 8.91
CA GLN A 234 17.80 30.80 8.11
C GLN A 234 17.75 29.29 7.90
N ILE A 235 17.43 28.52 8.95
CA ILE A 235 17.28 27.07 8.86
C ILE A 235 16.10 26.71 7.94
N SER A 236 14.97 27.41 8.07
CA SER A 236 13.79 27.19 7.22
C SER A 236 14.12 27.41 5.74
N GLU A 237 14.85 28.47 5.40
CA GLU A 237 15.32 28.71 4.03
C GLU A 237 16.28 27.63 3.53
N LYS A 238 17.22 27.18 4.37
CA LYS A 238 18.16 26.09 4.02
C LYS A 238 17.41 24.79 3.73
N SER A 239 16.44 24.41 4.56
CA SER A 239 15.63 23.20 4.36
C SER A 239 14.69 23.31 3.16
N LYS A 240 14.16 24.51 2.88
CA LYS A 240 13.33 24.74 1.68
C LYS A 240 14.10 24.53 0.37
N LYS A 241 15.40 24.88 0.33
CA LYS A 241 16.26 24.58 -0.84
C LYS A 241 16.39 23.07 -1.13
N VAL A 242 16.17 22.20 -0.15
CA VAL A 242 16.12 20.74 -0.37
C VAL A 242 14.87 20.35 -1.15
N LEU A 243 13.73 20.99 -0.86
CA LEU A 243 12.48 20.80 -1.61
C LEU A 243 12.59 21.33 -3.05
N ASP A 244 13.23 22.49 -3.23
CA ASP A 244 13.37 23.13 -4.56
C ASP A 244 14.26 22.33 -5.54
N ARG A 245 15.11 21.42 -5.05
CA ARG A 245 15.88 20.51 -5.93
C ARG A 245 15.00 19.45 -6.60
N PHE A 246 13.78 19.22 -6.11
CA PHE A 246 12.86 18.23 -6.66
C PHE A 246 11.92 18.78 -7.73
N THR A 247 11.52 20.05 -7.63
CA THR A 247 10.71 20.69 -8.68
C THR A 247 11.41 20.66 -10.03
N TYR A 248 12.75 20.80 -10.05
CA TYR A 248 13.56 20.69 -11.27
C TYR A 248 13.59 19.29 -11.90
N SER A 249 13.48 18.22 -11.10
CA SER A 249 13.46 16.85 -11.64
C SER A 249 12.09 16.44 -12.20
N GLN A 250 10.99 17.04 -11.71
CA GLN A 250 9.64 16.84 -12.26
C GLN A 250 9.46 17.45 -13.65
N GLU A 251 10.04 18.63 -13.91
CA GLU A 251 10.02 19.26 -15.24
C GLU A 251 10.73 18.37 -16.29
N LEU A 252 11.85 17.75 -15.93
CA LEU A 252 12.56 16.81 -16.81
C LEU A 252 11.80 15.50 -17.08
N TYR A 253 11.06 14.99 -16.09
CA TYR A 253 10.25 13.77 -16.26
C TYR A 253 8.99 14.01 -17.10
N THR A 254 8.36 15.18 -16.95
CA THR A 254 7.19 15.57 -17.74
C THR A 254 7.57 15.91 -19.19
N GLU A 255 8.70 16.58 -19.43
CA GLU A 255 9.20 16.84 -20.79
C GLU A 255 9.75 15.59 -21.51
N GLY A 256 10.31 14.63 -20.77
CA GLY A 256 10.84 13.38 -21.32
C GLY A 256 9.78 12.43 -21.88
N LEU A 257 8.55 12.48 -21.35
CA LEU A 257 7.44 11.61 -21.78
C LEU A 257 6.68 12.13 -23.01
N VAL A 258 6.69 13.44 -23.27
CA VAL A 258 6.07 14.02 -24.48
C VAL A 258 6.79 13.57 -25.76
N LYS A 259 8.04 13.12 -25.68
CA LYS A 259 8.83 12.68 -26.85
C LYS A 259 8.74 11.20 -27.22
N CYS A 260 8.08 10.36 -26.40
CA CYS A 260 7.88 8.94 -26.73
C CYS A 260 6.47 8.62 -27.26
N GLY A 261 5.64 9.63 -27.49
CA GLY A 261 4.34 9.51 -28.15
C GLY A 261 4.35 10.18 -29.53
N ALA A 262 5.07 9.60 -30.50
CA ALA A 262 4.93 9.88 -31.93
C ALA A 262 5.26 8.61 -32.74
#